data_AF-A0A7Y0KFS2-F1
#
_entry.id   AF-A0A7Y0KFS2-F1
#
_cell.length_a   1.000
_cell.length_b   1.000
_cell.length_c   1.000
_cell.angle_alpha   90.00
_cell.angle_beta   90.00
_cell.angle_gamma   90.00
#
_symmetry.space_group_name_H-M   'P 1'
#
loop_
_entity.id
_entity.type
_entity.pdbx_description
1 polymer ?
#
loop_
_entity_poly.entity_id
_entity_poly.type
_entity_poly.pdbx_seq_one_letter_code
_entity_poly.pdbx_strand_id
1 'polypeptide(L)'
;MRRMLAGELGGYDPALHADVDDLRGYYLETPGRALLVCADHDPDAGTVVLGTATVRPGGPAAEWVPRWLWQRYEEAPTGQIGRVWVDPHHRRRGVGRALALAGVRWATEYGYSPVCLHTNASIPGALAFWRAFPGAAEIFDGRPTDPWSTVHFEIDPRVALAEPTVR
;
A
#
# COMPACT_ATOMS: atom_id res chain seq x y z
N MET A 1 6.38 9.68 -7.34
CA MET A 1 5.09 9.01 -7.63
C MET A 1 4.68 9.07 -9.11
N ARG A 2 4.62 10.22 -9.80
CA ARG A 2 4.25 10.25 -11.24
C ARG A 2 5.12 9.35 -12.14
N ARG A 3 6.44 9.29 -11.92
CA ARG A 3 7.35 8.37 -12.63
C ARG A 3 6.98 6.89 -12.45
N MET A 4 6.57 6.50 -11.25
CA MET A 4 6.09 5.13 -10.96
C MET A 4 4.82 4.82 -11.75
N LEU A 5 3.86 5.74 -11.76
CA LEU A 5 2.60 5.55 -12.48
C LEU A 5 2.85 5.27 -13.97
N ALA A 6 3.71 6.08 -14.58
CA ALA A 6 4.10 5.91 -15.98
C ALA A 6 4.86 4.60 -16.25
N GLY A 7 5.73 4.18 -15.32
CA GLY A 7 6.59 3.01 -15.54
C GLY A 7 5.91 1.66 -15.31
N GLU A 8 4.96 1.58 -14.36
CA GLU A 8 4.44 0.29 -13.91
C GLU A 8 2.91 0.20 -13.89
N LEU A 9 2.17 1.31 -13.87
CA LEU A 9 0.71 1.30 -13.75
C LEU A 9 0.00 1.82 -14.99
N GLY A 10 0.68 1.85 -16.14
CA GLY A 10 0.08 2.25 -17.43
C GLY A 10 -0.12 3.75 -17.61
N GLY A 11 0.34 4.58 -16.66
CA GLY A 11 0.24 6.04 -16.76
C GLY A 11 -0.52 6.69 -15.60
N TYR A 12 -0.58 8.01 -15.66
CA TYR A 12 -1.39 8.82 -14.76
C TYR A 12 -2.84 8.85 -15.28
N ASP A 13 -3.78 8.79 -14.34
CA ASP A 13 -5.22 8.89 -14.56
C ASP A 13 -5.77 9.80 -13.46
N PRO A 14 -6.31 10.98 -13.78
CA PRO A 14 -6.79 11.94 -12.78
C PRO A 14 -7.92 11.38 -11.90
N ALA A 15 -8.70 10.41 -12.37
CA ALA A 15 -9.75 9.79 -11.56
C ALA A 15 -9.17 8.88 -10.46
N LEU A 16 -7.99 8.29 -10.70
CA LEU A 16 -7.34 7.32 -9.80
C LEU A 16 -6.13 7.89 -9.05
N HIS A 17 -5.61 9.04 -9.50
CA HIS A 17 -4.31 9.57 -9.10
C HIS A 17 -4.33 11.05 -8.69
N ALA A 18 -5.51 11.63 -8.44
CA ALA A 18 -5.65 13.01 -7.98
C ALA A 18 -4.84 13.32 -6.69
N ASP A 19 -4.63 12.32 -5.84
CA ASP A 19 -3.81 12.46 -4.64
C ASP A 19 -2.33 12.72 -4.94
N VAL A 20 -1.83 12.32 -6.12
CA VAL A 20 -0.46 12.60 -6.56
C VAL A 20 -0.29 14.05 -7.02
N ASP A 21 -1.38 14.75 -7.29
CA ASP A 21 -1.37 16.17 -7.68
C ASP A 21 -1.22 17.10 -6.47
N ASP A 22 -1.75 16.69 -5.32
CA ASP A 22 -1.64 17.41 -4.06
C ASP A 22 -1.35 16.45 -2.89
N LEU A 23 -0.10 16.00 -2.81
CA LEU A 23 0.33 15.12 -1.73
C LEU A 23 0.15 15.74 -0.33
N ARG A 24 0.32 17.06 -0.23
CA ARG A 24 0.27 17.78 1.04
C ARG A 24 -1.15 17.80 1.57
N GLY A 25 -2.10 18.29 0.78
CA GLY A 25 -3.51 18.31 1.16
C GLY A 25 -4.02 16.90 1.42
N TYR A 26 -3.67 15.93 0.57
CA TYR A 26 -4.17 14.56 0.71
C TYR A 26 -3.59 13.78 1.90
N TYR A 27 -2.29 13.87 2.17
CA TYR A 27 -1.64 12.95 3.12
C TYR A 27 -1.06 13.61 4.36
N LEU A 28 -0.76 14.91 4.33
CA LEU A 28 -0.10 15.61 5.43
C LEU A 28 -1.09 16.45 6.23
N GLU A 29 -2.06 17.06 5.56
CA GLU A 29 -3.00 18.01 6.18
C GLU A 29 -4.39 17.39 6.43
N THR A 30 -4.64 16.19 5.90
CA THR A 30 -5.90 15.47 6.13
C THR A 30 -5.73 14.41 7.24
N PRO A 31 -6.49 14.50 8.34
CA PRO A 31 -6.46 13.50 9.40
C PRO A 31 -6.75 12.07 8.91
N GLY A 32 -6.12 11.09 9.56
CA GLY A 32 -6.33 9.67 9.24
C GLY A 32 -5.63 9.20 7.99
N ARG A 33 -4.73 10.02 7.42
CA ARG A 33 -3.92 9.67 6.26
C ARG A 33 -2.44 9.83 6.58
N ALA A 34 -1.63 9.06 5.88
CA ALA A 34 -0.18 9.15 5.97
C ALA A 34 0.48 8.90 4.61
N LEU A 35 1.58 9.63 4.39
CA LEU A 35 2.57 9.35 3.37
C LEU A 35 3.87 8.94 4.07
N LEU A 36 4.30 7.70 3.84
CA LEU A 36 5.55 7.16 4.34
C LEU A 36 6.58 7.17 3.21
N VAL A 37 7.78 7.67 3.52
CA VAL A 37 8.87 7.80 2.57
C VAL A 37 10.09 7.10 3.15
N CYS A 38 10.65 6.17 2.38
CA CYS A 38 11.98 5.63 2.66
C CYS A 38 12.95 6.41 1.79
N ALA A 39 13.91 7.08 2.42
CA ALA A 39 14.92 7.85 1.74
C ALA A 39 16.30 7.51 2.29
N ASP A 40 17.30 7.68 1.44
CA ASP A 40 18.71 7.63 1.77
C ASP A 40 19.32 9.02 1.62
N HIS A 41 20.51 9.21 2.19
CA HIS A 41 21.29 10.42 2.00
C HIS A 41 22.50 10.14 1.11
N ASP A 42 22.49 10.73 -0.07
CA ASP A 42 23.63 10.76 -0.98
C ASP A 42 24.44 12.04 -0.72
N PRO A 43 25.76 11.96 -0.49
CA PRO A 43 26.60 13.14 -0.23
C PRO A 43 26.59 14.19 -1.35
N ASP A 44 26.40 13.77 -2.60
CA ASP A 44 26.47 14.64 -3.79
C ASP A 44 25.07 15.03 -4.29
N ALA A 45 24.10 14.13 -4.19
CA ALA A 45 22.74 14.30 -4.70
C ALA A 45 21.71 14.68 -3.61
N GLY A 46 22.09 14.67 -2.34
CA GLY A 46 21.20 14.97 -1.21
C GLY A 46 20.23 13.82 -0.90
N THR A 47 18.99 14.14 -0.52
CA THR A 47 18.01 13.11 -0.15
C THR A 47 17.50 12.35 -1.38
N VAL A 48 17.74 11.04 -1.41
CA VAL A 48 17.29 10.13 -2.47
C VAL A 48 16.11 9.31 -1.98
N VAL A 49 14.95 9.44 -2.63
CA VAL A 49 13.76 8.65 -2.29
C VAL A 49 13.87 7.24 -2.87
N LEU A 50 13.90 6.23 -2.00
CA LEU A 50 14.00 4.82 -2.36
C LEU A 50 12.63 4.17 -2.58
N GLY A 51 11.59 4.68 -1.90
CA GLY A 51 10.26 4.12 -1.98
C GLY A 51 9.24 4.88 -1.16
N THR A 52 7.97 4.55 -1.39
CA THR A 52 6.83 5.16 -0.70
C THR A 52 5.82 4.10 -0.25
N ALA A 53 5.01 4.45 0.74
CA ALA A 53 3.75 3.79 1.04
C ALA A 53 2.77 4.85 1.54
N THR A 54 1.47 4.57 1.43
CA THR A 54 0.42 5.44 1.96
C THR A 54 -0.52 4.67 2.85
N VAL A 55 -1.15 5.37 3.79
CA VAL A 55 -2.30 4.88 4.55
C VAL A 55 -3.43 5.87 4.37
N ARG A 56 -4.65 5.37 4.17
CA ARG A 56 -5.87 6.18 4.11
C ARG A 56 -7.06 5.46 4.75
N PRO A 57 -8.12 6.18 5.19
CA PRO A 57 -9.34 5.53 5.66
C PRO A 57 -10.05 4.77 4.52
N GLY A 58 -10.85 3.79 4.93
CA GLY A 58 -11.72 3.01 4.06
C GLY A 58 -11.01 1.86 3.34
N GLY A 59 -11.77 1.15 2.51
CA GLY A 59 -11.30 0.01 1.71
C GLY A 59 -11.38 0.26 0.21
N PRO A 60 -11.48 -0.80 -0.61
CA PRO A 60 -11.75 -0.67 -2.04
C PRO A 60 -13.12 -0.03 -2.30
N ALA A 61 -13.21 0.75 -3.38
CA ALA A 61 -14.40 1.48 -3.74
C ALA A 61 -15.48 0.57 -4.36
N ALA A 62 -16.74 0.83 -4.06
CA ALA A 62 -17.88 -0.04 -4.39
C ALA A 62 -18.05 -0.28 -5.90
N GLU A 63 -17.58 0.66 -6.73
CA GLU A 63 -17.61 0.56 -8.20
C GLU A 63 -16.67 -0.51 -8.75
N TRP A 64 -15.65 -0.93 -8.00
CA TRP A 64 -14.57 -1.81 -8.48
C TRP A 64 -14.58 -3.20 -7.86
N VAL A 65 -15.42 -3.46 -6.87
CA VAL A 65 -15.43 -4.73 -6.14
C VAL A 65 -16.84 -5.29 -5.94
N PRO A 66 -17.01 -6.60 -5.73
CA PRO A 66 -18.27 -7.16 -5.31
C PRO A 66 -18.80 -6.49 -4.04
N ARG A 67 -20.13 -6.32 -3.98
CA ARG A 67 -20.81 -5.64 -2.87
C ARG A 67 -20.36 -6.13 -1.48
N TRP A 68 -20.23 -7.44 -1.30
CA TRP A 68 -19.86 -8.03 -0.02
C TRP A 68 -18.47 -7.56 0.46
N LEU A 69 -17.53 -7.33 -0.47
CA LEU A 69 -16.17 -6.91 -0.14
C LEU A 69 -16.14 -5.44 0.25
N TRP A 70 -16.89 -4.59 -0.46
CA TRP A 70 -17.05 -3.19 -0.06
C TRP A 70 -17.72 -3.07 1.32
N GLN A 71 -18.83 -3.76 1.56
CA GLN A 71 -19.56 -3.73 2.84
C GLN A 71 -18.69 -4.13 4.02
N ARG A 72 -17.81 -5.12 3.84
CA ARG A 72 -16.85 -5.58 4.86
C ARG A 72 -15.99 -4.45 5.43
N TYR A 73 -15.63 -3.45 4.61
CA TYR A 73 -14.74 -2.36 5.03
C TYR A 73 -15.46 -1.05 5.35
N GLU A 74 -16.68 -0.87 4.84
CA GLU A 74 -17.53 0.30 5.12
C GLU A 74 -17.97 0.33 6.61
N GLU A 75 -18.23 -0.85 7.18
CA GLU A 75 -18.76 -0.99 8.55
C GLU A 75 -17.68 -0.96 9.64
N ALA A 76 -16.39 -0.91 9.25
CA ALA A 76 -15.25 -0.96 10.15
C ALA A 76 -14.38 0.28 10.00
N PRO A 77 -13.61 0.70 11.05
CA PRO A 77 -12.61 1.73 10.93
C PRO A 77 -11.41 1.18 10.12
N THR A 78 -11.59 0.98 8.82
CA THR A 78 -10.60 0.35 7.95
C THR A 78 -9.50 1.33 7.58
N GLY A 79 -8.25 0.85 7.65
CA GLY A 79 -7.09 1.54 7.09
C GLY A 79 -6.60 0.80 5.85
N GLN A 80 -6.52 1.48 4.71
CA GLN A 80 -5.97 0.90 3.49
C GLN A 80 -4.54 1.35 3.26
N ILE A 81 -3.65 0.37 3.18
CA ILE A 81 -2.28 0.56 2.71
C ILE A 81 -2.28 0.61 1.19
N GLY A 82 -1.65 1.63 0.63
CA GLY A 82 -1.56 1.85 -0.81
C GLY A 82 -0.19 2.33 -1.24
N ARG A 83 0.00 2.45 -2.55
CA ARG A 83 1.19 3.04 -3.19
C ARG A 83 2.52 2.52 -2.62
N VAL A 84 2.55 1.25 -2.21
CA VAL A 84 3.76 0.57 -1.77
C VAL A 84 4.61 0.34 -3.00
N TRP A 85 5.61 1.19 -3.17
CA TRP A 85 6.48 1.16 -4.33
C TRP A 85 7.93 1.37 -3.91
N VAL A 86 8.81 0.70 -4.62
CA VAL A 86 10.26 0.78 -4.44
C VAL A 86 10.87 1.04 -5.79
N ASP A 87 11.77 2.03 -5.82
CA ASP A 87 12.60 2.32 -6.98
C ASP A 87 13.27 1.04 -7.49
N PRO A 88 13.17 0.71 -8.80
CA PRO A 88 13.70 -0.54 -9.34
C PRO A 88 15.15 -0.83 -8.98
N HIS A 89 16.00 0.20 -8.89
CA HIS A 89 17.42 0.05 -8.55
C HIS A 89 17.66 -0.28 -7.06
N HIS A 90 16.63 -0.11 -6.22
CA HIS A 90 16.67 -0.29 -4.77
C HIS A 90 15.79 -1.45 -4.28
N ARG A 91 15.21 -2.23 -5.21
CA ARG A 91 14.44 -3.44 -4.89
C ARG A 91 15.31 -4.51 -4.25
N ARG A 92 14.63 -5.43 -3.54
CA ARG A 92 15.25 -6.58 -2.84
C ARG A 92 16.21 -6.20 -1.70
N ARG A 93 16.20 -4.94 -1.25
CA ARG A 93 16.97 -4.44 -0.09
C ARG A 93 16.12 -4.26 1.18
N GLY A 94 14.93 -4.86 1.24
CA GLY A 94 14.02 -4.76 2.39
C GLY A 94 13.14 -3.49 2.43
N VAL A 95 13.36 -2.50 1.57
CA VAL A 95 12.62 -1.22 1.53
C VAL A 95 11.09 -1.41 1.53
N GLY A 96 10.57 -2.25 0.62
CA GLY A 96 9.12 -2.48 0.52
C GLY A 96 8.52 -3.11 1.78
N ARG A 97 9.27 -4.02 2.43
CA ARG A 97 8.84 -4.62 3.70
C ARG A 97 8.86 -3.58 4.82
N ALA A 98 9.91 -2.77 4.91
CA ALA A 98 10.00 -1.70 5.92
C ALA A 98 8.85 -0.69 5.79
N LEU A 99 8.56 -0.25 4.57
CA LEU A 99 7.45 0.66 4.28
C LEU A 99 6.08 0.06 4.61
N ALA A 100 5.83 -1.20 4.22
CA ALA A 100 4.57 -1.87 4.52
C ALA A 100 4.39 -2.07 6.04
N LEU A 101 5.44 -2.48 6.76
CA LEU A 101 5.40 -2.60 8.22
C LEU A 101 5.16 -1.25 8.92
N ALA A 102 5.80 -0.18 8.44
CA ALA A 102 5.55 1.17 8.93
C ALA A 102 4.10 1.61 8.67
N GLY A 103 3.54 1.24 7.51
CA GLY A 103 2.13 1.48 7.18
C GLY A 103 1.17 0.76 8.11
N VAL A 104 1.42 -0.52 8.37
CA VAL A 104 0.62 -1.32 9.33
C VAL A 104 0.68 -0.70 10.71
N ARG A 105 1.89 -0.39 11.21
CA ARG A 105 2.09 0.24 12.52
C ARG A 105 1.34 1.55 12.64
N TRP A 106 1.54 2.45 11.68
CA TRP A 106 0.87 3.75 11.67
C TRP A 106 -0.66 3.60 11.66
N ALA A 107 -1.18 2.70 10.82
CA ALA A 107 -2.62 2.44 10.74
C ALA A 107 -3.18 1.98 12.09
N THR A 108 -2.51 1.04 12.75
CA THR A 108 -2.93 0.52 14.05
C THR A 108 -2.84 1.56 15.16
N GLU A 109 -1.78 2.37 15.19
CA GLU A 109 -1.62 3.46 16.16
C GLU A 109 -2.69 4.54 15.99
N TYR A 110 -3.12 4.79 14.75
CA TYR A 110 -4.24 5.68 14.47
C TYR A 110 -5.61 5.10 14.90
N GLY A 111 -5.69 3.77 15.10
CA GLY A 111 -6.91 3.07 15.51
C GLY A 111 -7.64 2.34 14.39
N TYR A 112 -7.01 2.14 13.23
CA TYR A 112 -7.61 1.38 12.15
C TYR A 112 -7.57 -0.13 12.39
N SER A 113 -8.71 -0.78 12.18
CA SER A 113 -8.89 -2.23 12.22
C SER A 113 -10.17 -2.60 11.43
N PRO A 114 -10.07 -3.30 10.29
CA PRO A 114 -8.89 -4.00 9.77
C PRO A 114 -7.89 -3.10 9.01
N VAL A 115 -6.69 -3.63 8.75
CA VAL A 115 -5.72 -3.07 7.80
C VAL A 115 -5.78 -3.87 6.51
N CYS A 116 -6.15 -3.22 5.41
CA CYS A 116 -6.34 -3.86 4.12
C CYS A 116 -5.42 -3.28 3.05
N LEU A 117 -5.29 -3.98 1.93
CA LEU A 117 -4.64 -3.50 0.71
C LEU A 117 -5.17 -4.23 -0.50
N HIS A 118 -4.81 -3.72 -1.67
CA HIS A 118 -4.90 -4.48 -2.91
C HIS A 118 -3.60 -4.35 -3.70
N THR A 119 -3.35 -5.32 -4.56
CA THR A 119 -2.17 -5.35 -5.43
C THR A 119 -2.56 -5.71 -6.85
N ASN A 120 -1.91 -5.07 -7.83
CA ASN A 120 -2.02 -5.48 -9.22
C ASN A 120 -1.06 -6.65 -9.46
N ALA A 121 -1.63 -7.84 -9.66
CA ALA A 121 -0.89 -9.09 -9.85
C ALA A 121 -0.13 -9.16 -11.19
N SER A 122 -0.42 -8.28 -12.14
CA SER A 122 0.35 -8.17 -13.39
C SER A 122 1.69 -7.47 -13.20
N ILE A 123 1.91 -6.79 -12.06
CA ILE A 123 3.21 -6.19 -11.73
C ILE A 123 4.18 -7.28 -11.26
N PRO A 124 5.33 -7.46 -11.94
CA PRO A 124 6.29 -8.50 -11.59
C PRO A 124 6.70 -8.47 -10.12
N GLY A 125 6.45 -9.57 -9.42
CA GLY A 125 6.83 -9.77 -8.02
C GLY A 125 5.88 -9.16 -6.98
N ALA A 126 4.87 -8.37 -7.38
CA ALA A 126 3.96 -7.72 -6.42
C ALA A 126 3.08 -8.73 -5.66
N LEU A 127 2.44 -9.65 -6.38
CA LEU A 127 1.63 -10.69 -5.75
C LEU A 127 2.45 -11.63 -4.86
N ALA A 128 3.63 -12.04 -5.33
CA ALA A 128 4.53 -12.89 -4.55
C ALA A 128 5.03 -12.19 -3.27
N PHE A 129 5.29 -10.88 -3.34
CA PHE A 129 5.65 -10.07 -2.17
C PHE A 129 4.54 -10.12 -1.10
N TRP A 130 3.29 -9.85 -1.48
CA TRP A 130 2.18 -9.81 -0.52
C TRP A 130 1.83 -11.18 0.05
N ARG A 131 1.87 -12.24 -0.76
CA ARG A 131 1.68 -13.62 -0.27
C ARG A 131 2.75 -14.06 0.73
N ALA A 132 3.96 -13.52 0.63
CA ALA A 132 5.04 -13.77 1.57
C ALA A 132 5.09 -12.77 2.74
N PHE A 133 4.23 -11.75 2.75
CA PHE A 133 4.25 -10.72 3.76
C PHE A 133 3.66 -11.26 5.08
N PRO A 134 4.32 -11.09 6.24
CA PRO A 134 3.83 -11.64 7.50
C PRO A 134 2.45 -11.08 7.86
N GLY A 135 1.53 -11.97 8.21
CA GLY A 135 0.17 -11.61 8.58
C GLY A 135 -0.75 -11.28 7.39
N ALA A 136 -0.25 -11.26 6.16
CA ALA A 136 -1.09 -11.04 4.99
C ALA A 136 -1.95 -12.28 4.69
N ALA A 137 -3.25 -12.06 4.56
CA ALA A 137 -4.23 -13.06 4.14
C ALA A 137 -4.93 -12.56 2.88
N GLU A 138 -4.97 -13.39 1.84
CA GLU A 138 -5.72 -13.12 0.61
C GLU A 138 -7.23 -13.22 0.91
N ILE A 139 -7.98 -12.16 0.65
CA ILE A 139 -9.42 -12.07 0.94
C ILE A 139 -10.26 -12.26 -0.33
N PHE A 140 -9.76 -11.73 -1.45
CA PHE A 140 -10.46 -11.81 -2.73
C PHE A 140 -9.47 -11.69 -3.88
N ASP A 141 -9.56 -12.61 -4.83
CA ASP A 141 -8.88 -12.53 -6.12
C ASP A 141 -9.90 -12.07 -7.18
N GLY A 142 -9.76 -10.85 -7.70
CA GLY A 142 -10.66 -10.29 -8.70
C GLY A 142 -10.47 -10.88 -10.10
N ARG A 143 -9.41 -11.67 -10.30
CA ARG A 143 -9.07 -12.23 -11.60
C ARG A 143 -9.94 -13.43 -11.96
N PRO A 144 -10.11 -13.69 -13.28
CA PRO A 144 -9.68 -12.87 -14.40
C PRO A 144 -10.70 -11.77 -14.77
N THR A 145 -11.75 -11.59 -13.95
CA THR A 145 -12.90 -10.76 -14.29
C THR A 145 -12.67 -9.27 -14.11
N ASP A 146 -11.75 -8.88 -13.23
CA ASP A 146 -11.39 -7.48 -13.03
C ASP A 146 -10.33 -7.03 -14.05
N PRO A 147 -10.44 -5.80 -14.60
CA PRO A 147 -9.54 -5.34 -15.66
C PRO A 147 -8.14 -4.97 -15.15
N TRP A 148 -7.93 -4.86 -13.84
CA TRP A 148 -6.64 -4.44 -13.25
C TRP A 148 -5.83 -5.57 -12.62
N SER A 149 -6.30 -6.82 -12.76
CA SER A 149 -5.63 -7.98 -12.16
C SER A 149 -5.45 -7.86 -10.65
N THR A 150 -6.48 -7.40 -9.96
CA THR A 150 -6.43 -6.98 -8.56
C THR A 150 -6.62 -8.16 -7.62
N VAL A 151 -5.75 -8.26 -6.62
CA VAL A 151 -5.88 -9.20 -5.50
C VAL A 151 -5.90 -8.41 -4.19
N HIS A 152 -6.89 -8.68 -3.35
CA HIS A 152 -7.15 -7.98 -2.10
C HIS A 152 -6.66 -8.79 -0.92
N PHE A 153 -6.02 -8.11 0.03
CA PHE A 153 -5.48 -8.71 1.25
C PHE A 153 -5.92 -7.93 2.49
N GLU A 154 -5.99 -8.63 3.62
CA GLU A 154 -5.92 -8.06 4.95
C GLU A 154 -4.58 -8.40 5.59
N ILE A 155 -4.09 -7.56 6.48
CA ILE A 155 -2.90 -7.82 7.29
C ILE A 155 -3.32 -7.96 8.74
N ASP A 156 -3.01 -9.10 9.37
CA ASP A 156 -3.05 -9.23 10.83
C ASP A 156 -1.86 -8.47 11.44
N PRO A 157 -2.10 -7.32 12.12
CA PRO A 157 -1.02 -6.52 12.66
C PRO A 157 -0.24 -7.23 13.77
N ARG A 158 -0.86 -8.18 14.47
CA ARG A 158 -0.19 -8.94 15.55
C ARG A 158 0.89 -9.86 15.00
N VAL A 159 0.68 -10.38 13.79
CA VAL A 159 1.68 -11.20 13.09
C VAL A 159 2.68 -10.32 12.36
N ALA A 160 2.22 -9.25 11.70
CA ALA A 160 3.08 -8.34 10.94
C ALA A 160 4.11 -7.63 11.84
N LEU A 161 3.68 -7.17 13.02
CA LEU A 161 4.49 -6.37 13.93
C LEU A 161 5.14 -7.18 15.06
N ALA A 162 5.00 -8.51 15.05
CA ALA A 162 5.68 -9.37 16.01
C ALA A 162 7.20 -9.17 15.92
N GLU A 163 7.86 -9.03 17.07
CA GLU A 163 9.33 -9.01 17.12
C GLU A 163 9.87 -10.33 16.57
N PRO A 164 10.91 -10.31 15.71
CA PRO A 164 11.55 -11.54 15.29
C PRO A 164 12.08 -12.25 16.52
N THR A 165 11.62 -13.48 16.75
CA THR A 165 12.17 -14.33 17.80
C THR A 165 13.64 -14.56 17.46
N VAL A 166 14.54 -13.92 18.21
CA VAL A 166 15.98 -14.15 18.10
C VAL A 166 16.20 -15.65 18.36
N ARG A 167 16.66 -16.37 17.34
CA ARG A 167 17.20 -17.72 17.46
C ARG A 167 18.70 -17.66 17.32
#